data_AF-A0A5Q2W2M8-F1
#
_entry.id   AF-A0A5Q2W2M8-F1
#
_cell.length_a   1.000
_cell.length_b   1.000
_cell.length_c   1.000
_cell.angle_alpha   90.00
_cell.angle_beta   90.00
_cell.angle_gamma   90.00
#
_symmetry.space_group_name_H-M   'P 1'
#
loop_
_entity.id
_entity.type
_entity.pdbx_description
1 polymer ?
#
loop_
_entity_poly.entity_id
_entity_poly.type
_entity_poly.pdbx_seq_one_letter_code
_entity_poly.pdbx_strand_id
1 'polypeptide(L)'
;MTSAAATYLAGAERFEPGTPVEWRDLLRSMRLPDYGAPAVFIRYLDQTDYARAGAGMFGELRMLDDCLIGILDGERDLVVIPVESRRLMPWRGAAGDGD
;
A
#
# COMPACT_ATOMS: atom_id res chain seq x y z
N MET A 1 -2.27 -11.35 21.98
CA MET A 1 -2.00 -10.18 21.10
C MET A 1 -0.80 -10.52 20.24
N THR A 2 -0.95 -10.64 18.93
CA THR A 2 0.18 -10.89 18.01
C THR A 2 0.98 -9.60 17.88
N SER A 3 2.30 -9.66 18.12
CA SER A 3 3.19 -8.51 18.00
C SER A 3 3.23 -8.01 16.55
N ALA A 4 3.29 -6.69 16.34
CA ALA A 4 3.47 -6.08 15.01
C ALA A 4 4.70 -6.65 14.26
N ALA A 5 5.75 -7.02 15.00
CA ALA A 5 6.93 -7.67 14.45
C ALA A 5 6.64 -9.08 13.91
N ALA A 6 5.81 -9.87 14.60
CA ALA A 6 5.42 -11.20 14.16
C ALA A 6 4.56 -11.13 12.90
N THR A 7 3.67 -10.14 12.80
CA THR A 7 2.83 -9.93 11.61
C THR A 7 3.65 -9.45 10.41
N TYR A 8 4.66 -8.59 10.61
CA TYR A 8 5.57 -8.17 9.55
C TYR A 8 6.38 -9.34 8.96
N LEU A 9 6.73 -10.31 9.80
CA LEU A 9 7.52 -11.49 9.42
C LEU A 9 6.68 -12.63 8.81
N ALA A 10 5.35 -12.59 8.91
CA ALA A 10 4.45 -13.65 8.46
C ALA A 10 4.38 -13.83 6.92
N GLY A 11 5.08 -13.00 6.16
CA GLY A 11 5.10 -13.02 4.70
C GLY A 11 4.20 -11.94 4.09
N ALA A 12 4.52 -11.54 2.86
CA ALA A 12 3.68 -10.63 2.10
C ALA A 12 2.48 -11.38 1.52
N GLU A 13 1.28 -10.96 1.90
CA GLU A 13 0.06 -11.34 1.19
C GLU A 13 0.15 -10.83 -0.26
N ARG A 14 -0.29 -11.64 -1.22
CA ARG A 14 -0.34 -11.23 -2.62
C ARG A 14 -1.69 -10.61 -2.96
N PHE A 15 -1.64 -9.57 -3.78
CA PHE A 15 -2.80 -8.79 -4.18
C PHE A 15 -2.87 -8.77 -5.70
N GLU A 16 -4.08 -8.81 -6.23
CA GLU A 16 -4.34 -8.62 -7.66
C GLU A 16 -4.61 -7.14 -7.95
N PRO A 17 -4.26 -6.62 -9.15
CA PRO A 17 -4.63 -5.28 -9.57
C PRO A 17 -6.12 -5.00 -9.38
N GLY A 18 -6.45 -3.85 -8.78
CA GLY A 18 -7.82 -3.45 -8.45
C GLY A 18 -8.29 -3.89 -7.06
N THR A 19 -7.50 -4.69 -6.33
CA THR A 19 -7.87 -5.12 -4.96
C THR A 19 -7.89 -3.91 -4.01
N PRO A 20 -8.99 -3.68 -3.27
CA PRO A 20 -9.02 -2.71 -2.19
C PRO A 20 -8.12 -3.17 -1.04
N VAL A 21 -7.19 -2.31 -0.64
CA VAL A 21 -6.22 -2.56 0.42
C VAL A 21 -6.22 -1.40 1.42
N GLU A 22 -5.68 -1.65 2.60
CA GLU A 22 -5.45 -0.63 3.62
C GLU A 22 -4.12 -0.88 4.34
N TRP A 23 -3.67 0.10 5.13
CA TRP A 23 -2.53 -0.12 6.01
C TRP A 23 -2.86 -1.19 7.03
N ARG A 24 -1.98 -2.18 7.13
CA ARG A 24 -1.92 -3.09 8.24
C ARG A 24 -1.70 -2.31 9.53
N ASP A 25 -2.44 -2.69 10.56
CA ASP A 25 -2.41 -2.04 11.88
C ASP A 25 -0.96 -1.84 12.37
N LEU A 26 -0.68 -0.62 12.84
CA LEU A 26 0.61 -0.20 13.40
C LEU A 26 1.79 -0.13 12.40
N LEU A 27 1.58 -0.38 11.10
CA LEU A 27 2.63 -0.35 10.07
C LEU A 27 2.53 0.82 9.09
N ARG A 28 1.70 1.83 9.38
CA ARG A 28 1.65 3.07 8.58
C ARG A 28 2.95 3.86 8.75
N SER A 29 3.52 4.25 7.61
CA SER A 29 4.79 4.98 7.54
C SER A 29 4.72 6.25 6.70
N MET A 30 3.54 6.52 6.15
CA MET A 30 3.23 7.69 5.34
C MET A 30 1.96 8.34 5.86
N ARG A 31 1.78 9.61 5.53
CA ARG A 31 0.59 10.37 5.93
C ARG A 31 -0.69 9.78 5.32
N LEU A 32 -0.61 9.27 4.10
CA LEU A 32 -1.74 8.72 3.37
C LEU A 32 -1.46 7.29 2.84
N PRO A 33 -2.50 6.46 2.68
CA PRO A 33 -3.85 6.65 3.25
C PRO A 33 -3.83 6.67 4.80
N ASP A 34 -4.88 7.15 5.44
CA ASP A 34 -5.06 6.97 6.90
C ASP A 34 -5.33 5.49 7.23
N TYR A 35 -5.16 5.08 8.49
CA TYR A 35 -5.61 3.74 8.89
C TYR A 35 -7.13 3.61 8.67
N GLY A 36 -7.57 2.47 8.14
CA GLY A 36 -8.99 2.25 7.79
C GLY A 36 -9.40 2.86 6.45
N ALA A 37 -8.61 3.77 5.87
CA ALA A 37 -8.92 4.37 4.58
C ALA A 37 -8.51 3.45 3.42
N PRO A 38 -9.37 3.29 2.40
CA PRO A 38 -9.08 2.42 1.28
C PRO A 38 -8.00 3.02 0.37
N ALA A 39 -7.16 2.14 -0.14
CA ALA A 39 -6.35 2.35 -1.34
C ALA A 39 -6.64 1.23 -2.34
N VAL A 40 -6.28 1.44 -3.59
CA VAL A 40 -6.38 0.43 -4.65
C VAL A 40 -5.00 -0.12 -4.94
N PHE A 41 -4.83 -1.43 -4.85
CA PHE A 41 -3.61 -2.09 -5.30
C PHE A 41 -3.49 -1.98 -6.82
N ILE A 42 -2.38 -1.44 -7.33
CA ILE A 42 -2.18 -1.26 -8.78
C ILE A 42 -1.39 -2.43 -9.34
N ARG A 43 -0.17 -2.66 -8.86
CA ARG A 43 0.72 -3.75 -9.32
C ARG A 43 1.96 -3.85 -8.45
N TYR A 44 2.67 -4.97 -8.60
CA TYR A 44 4.06 -5.10 -8.14
C TYR A 44 5.01 -4.32 -9.06
N LEU A 45 6.11 -3.86 -8.47
CA LEU A 45 7.22 -3.23 -9.18
C LEU A 45 8.10 -4.30 -9.83
N ASP A 46 8.67 -3.98 -10.97
CA ASP A 46 9.67 -4.81 -11.65
C ASP A 46 11.03 -4.09 -11.74
N GLN A 47 12.03 -4.76 -12.32
CA GLN A 47 13.38 -4.20 -12.46
C GLN A 47 13.42 -2.91 -13.31
N THR A 48 12.49 -2.76 -14.25
CA THR A 48 12.38 -1.56 -15.10
C THR A 48 11.96 -0.36 -14.26
N ASP A 49 11.09 -0.55 -13.27
CA ASP A 49 10.65 0.53 -12.40
C ASP A 49 11.78 1.07 -11.53
N TYR A 50 12.62 0.21 -10.96
CA TYR A 50 13.80 0.65 -10.20
C TYR A 50 14.79 1.41 -11.09
N ALA A 51 14.98 0.97 -12.34
CA ALA A 51 15.80 1.68 -13.31
C ALA A 51 15.22 3.07 -13.65
N ARG A 52 13.87 3.19 -13.75
CA ARG A 52 13.18 4.46 -14.02
C ARG A 52 13.14 5.39 -12.81
N ALA A 53 13.10 4.87 -11.59
CA ALA A 53 13.19 5.67 -10.38
C ALA A 53 14.56 6.35 -10.24
N GLY A 54 15.64 5.65 -10.62
CA GLY A 54 16.98 6.25 -10.73
C GLY A 54 17.03 7.43 -11.73
N ALA A 55 16.07 7.52 -12.66
CA ALA A 55 15.91 8.62 -13.61
C ALA A 55 14.90 9.70 -13.15
N GLY A 56 14.41 9.65 -11.90
CA GLY A 56 13.58 10.69 -11.29
C GLY A 56 12.06 10.57 -11.49
N MET A 57 11.57 9.46 -12.06
CA MET A 57 10.15 9.31 -12.42
C MET A 57 9.22 8.97 -11.23
N PHE A 58 9.76 8.50 -10.10
CA PHE A 58 8.96 8.02 -8.95
C PHE A 58 9.32 8.68 -7.61
N GLY A 59 10.16 9.72 -7.60
CA GLY A 59 10.85 10.13 -6.36
C GLY A 59 11.75 9.00 -5.85
N GLU A 60 12.37 9.17 -4.68
CA GLU A 60 13.24 8.14 -4.09
C GLU A 60 12.43 6.87 -3.75
N LEU A 61 12.40 5.89 -4.68
CA LEU A 61 12.00 4.52 -4.33
C LEU A 61 12.88 4.06 -3.19
N ARG A 62 12.27 3.62 -2.10
CA ARG A 62 13.02 3.05 -0.99
C ARG A 62 13.43 1.63 -1.40
N MET A 63 14.54 1.18 -0.82
CA MET A 63 15.10 -0.17 -1.08
C MET A 63 14.09 -1.32 -0.89
N LEU A 64 13.02 -1.10 -0.13
CA LEU A 64 12.05 -2.14 0.22
C LEU A 64 10.71 -1.98 -0.51
N ASP A 65 10.45 -0.87 -1.19
CA ASP A 65 9.17 -0.66 -1.88
C ASP A 65 9.08 -1.68 -3.02
N ASP A 66 8.02 -2.49 -3.05
CA ASP A 66 7.85 -3.60 -3.98
C ASP A 66 6.53 -3.55 -4.76
N CYS A 67 5.65 -2.59 -4.45
CA CYS A 67 4.39 -2.41 -5.17
C CYS A 67 3.93 -0.94 -5.23
N LEU A 68 2.92 -0.70 -6.07
CA LEU A 68 2.24 0.58 -6.22
C LEU A 68 0.80 0.48 -5.70
N ILE A 69 0.38 1.49 -4.95
CA ILE A 69 -1.01 1.70 -4.58
C ILE A 69 -1.50 3.05 -5.10
N GLY A 70 -2.80 3.13 -5.39
CA GLY A 70 -3.50 4.35 -5.74
C GLY A 70 -4.39 4.81 -4.60
N ILE A 71 -4.32 6.10 -4.28
CA ILE A 71 -5.22 6.76 -3.33
C ILE A 71 -5.85 7.97 -3.99
N LEU A 72 -7.06 8.33 -3.54
CA LEU A 72 -7.66 9.62 -3.87
C LEU A 72 -7.23 10.65 -2.84
N ASP A 73 -6.73 11.78 -3.28
CA ASP A 73 -6.44 12.91 -2.40
C ASP A 73 -7.71 13.73 -2.08
N GLY A 74 -7.53 14.87 -1.40
CA GLY A 74 -8.65 15.75 -1.02
C GLY A 74 -9.38 16.37 -2.22
N GLU A 75 -8.77 16.41 -3.40
CA GLU A 75 -9.34 16.94 -4.63
C GLU A 75 -9.89 15.83 -5.55
N ARG A 76 -9.82 14.56 -5.10
CA ARG A 76 -10.20 13.35 -5.83
C ARG A 76 -9.28 13.02 -7.00
N ASP A 77 -8.05 13.54 -6.97
CA ASP A 77 -7.03 13.13 -7.90
C ASP A 77 -6.42 11.80 -7.47
N LEU A 78 -6.13 10.94 -8.45
CA LEU A 78 -5.47 9.67 -8.20
C LEU A 78 -3.98 9.91 -8.01
N VAL A 79 -3.53 9.73 -6.77
CA VAL A 79 -2.11 9.75 -6.43
C VAL A 79 -1.59 8.32 -6.34
N VAL A 80 -0.54 8.01 -7.09
CA VAL A 80 0.13 6.70 -7.09
C VAL A 80 1.39 6.79 -6.25
N ILE A 81 1.52 5.91 -5.27
CA ILE A 81 2.67 5.88 -4.36
C ILE A 81 3.28 4.48 -4.26
N PRO A 82 4.62 4.38 -4.22
CA PRO A 82 5.32 3.14 -3.95
C PRO A 82 5.25 2.78 -2.46
N VAL A 83 5.04 1.50 -2.16
CA VAL A 83 4.98 0.96 -0.78
C VAL A 83 5.54 -0.45 -0.69
N GLU A 84 5.77 -0.89 0.54
CA GLU A 84 6.01 -2.29 0.89
C GLU A 84 4.67 -3.04 1.05
N SER A 85 4.45 -4.08 0.24
CA SER A 85 3.28 -4.97 0.25
C SER A 85 2.98 -5.59 1.62
N ARG A 86 4.02 -5.86 2.43
CA ARG A 86 3.89 -6.39 3.80
C ARG A 86 3.12 -5.47 4.75
N ARG A 87 3.10 -4.18 4.44
CA ARG A 87 2.39 -3.16 5.22
C ARG A 87 0.94 -3.03 4.81
N LEU A 88 0.51 -3.76 3.78
CA LEU A 88 -0.86 -3.78 3.31
C LEU A 88 -1.61 -4.98 3.88
N MET A 89 -2.92 -4.84 3.98
CA MET A 89 -3.87 -5.91 4.20
C MET A 89 -5.13 -5.64 3.35
N PRO A 90 -5.98 -6.65 3.08
CA PRO A 90 -7.27 -6.43 2.43
C PRO A 90 -8.07 -5.37 3.19
N TRP A 91 -8.65 -4.42 2.47
CA TRP A 91 -9.49 -3.40 3.10
C TRP A 91 -10.72 -4.06 3.72
N ARG A 92 -10.89 -3.88 5.03
CA ARG A 92 -12.01 -4.51 5.77
C ARG A 92 -13.33 -3.74 5.63
N GLY A 93 -13.32 -2.61 4.91
CA GLY A 93 -14.47 -1.73 4.78
C GLY A 93 -14.66 -0.83 6.00
N ALA A 94 -15.43 0.25 5.84
CA ALA A 94 -16.34 0.58 6.91
C ALA A 94 -17.29 -0.61 6.99
N ALA A 95 -17.32 -1.33 8.11
CA ALA A 95 -18.34 -2.35 8.32
C ALA A 95 -19.67 -1.75 7.86
N GLY A 96 -20.29 -2.35 6.86
CA GLY A 96 -21.66 -2.01 6.56
C GLY A 96 -22.42 -2.20 7.87
N ASP A 97 -23.01 -1.12 8.36
CA ASP A 97 -24.22 -1.19 9.17
C ASP A 97 -25.19 -2.06 8.36
N GLY A 98 -25.14 -3.37 8.61
CA GLY A 98 -26.17 -4.31 8.21
C GLY A 98 -27.35 -4.07 9.14
N ASP A 99 -28.23 -3.18 8.70
CA ASP A 99 -29.63 -3.14 9.11
C ASP A 99 -30.40 -4.30 8.45
#